data_AF-A0A9X4RV40-F1
#
_entry.id   AF-A0A9X4RV40-F1
#
_cell.length_a   1.000
_cell.length_b   1.000
_cell.length_c   1.000
_cell.angle_alpha   90.00
_cell.angle_beta   90.00
_cell.angle_gamma   90.00
#
_symmetry.space_group_name_H-M   'P 1'
#
loop_
_entity.id
_entity.type
_entity.pdbx_description
1 polymer ?
#
loop_
_entity_poly.entity_id
_entity_poly.type
_entity_poly.pdbx_seq_one_letter_code
_entity_poly.pdbx_strand_id
1 'polypeptide(L)'
;MKKSIFIYSFILFGLISCSKEWSVADQEMYMNDCMQFSEDQKEICECGLKKAMENYSSMEEAEEAIRNMSEQEVENFFAECM
;
A
#
# COMPACT_ATOMS: atom_id res chain seq x y z
N MET A 1 -21.69 -40.07 28.48
CA MET A 1 -21.07 -40.45 27.19
C MET A 1 -20.91 -39.20 26.36
N LYS A 2 -19.66 -38.83 26.06
CA LYS A 2 -19.26 -37.62 25.33
C LYS A 2 -19.71 -37.76 23.87
N LYS A 3 -20.51 -36.82 23.37
CA LYS A 3 -20.70 -36.64 21.93
C LYS A 3 -20.15 -35.29 21.55
N SER A 4 -18.85 -35.27 21.29
CA SER A 4 -18.13 -34.15 20.72
C SER A 4 -18.61 -33.95 19.29
N ILE A 5 -19.32 -32.87 19.04
CA ILE A 5 -19.63 -32.41 17.69
C ILE A 5 -18.47 -31.50 17.28
N PHE A 6 -17.46 -32.10 16.64
CA PHE A 6 -16.42 -31.40 15.91
C PHE A 6 -17.04 -30.87 14.61
N ILE A 7 -17.60 -29.66 14.65
CA ILE A 7 -17.88 -28.90 13.43
C ILE A 7 -16.57 -28.20 13.06
N TYR A 8 -15.79 -28.89 12.24
CA TYR A 8 -14.78 -28.30 11.37
C TYR A 8 -15.51 -27.33 10.42
N SER A 9 -15.79 -26.12 10.91
CA SER A 9 -16.09 -25.00 10.02
C SER A 9 -14.75 -24.51 9.51
N PHE A 10 -14.33 -25.19 8.44
CA PHE A 10 -13.32 -24.77 7.49
C PHE A 10 -13.78 -23.43 6.90
N ILE A 11 -13.65 -22.36 7.67
CA ILE A 11 -13.73 -21.01 7.15
C ILE A 11 -12.38 -20.78 6.47
N LEU A 12 -12.25 -21.42 5.30
CA LEU A 12 -11.38 -21.00 4.23
C LEU A 12 -11.98 -19.68 3.74
N PHE A 13 -11.84 -18.62 4.55
CA PHE A 13 -11.86 -17.26 4.03
C PHE A 13 -10.71 -17.26 3.06
N GLY A 14 -11.05 -17.39 1.78
CA GLY A 14 -10.14 -17.15 0.69
C GLY A 14 -9.58 -15.76 0.90
N LEU A 15 -8.39 -15.71 1.50
CA LEU A 15 -7.43 -14.66 1.24
C LEU A 15 -7.07 -14.83 -0.22
N ILE A 16 -7.98 -14.39 -1.10
CA ILE A 16 -7.61 -13.92 -2.41
C ILE A 16 -6.74 -12.71 -2.05
N SER A 17 -5.45 -12.98 -1.83
CA SER A 17 -4.40 -12.00 -1.94
C SER A 17 -4.43 -11.57 -3.41
N CYS A 18 -5.43 -10.77 -3.75
CA CYS A 18 -5.31 -9.83 -4.85
C CYS A 18 -4.25 -8.86 -4.35
N SER A 19 -2.98 -9.18 -4.56
CA SER A 19 -2.02 -8.12 -4.82
C SER A 19 -2.59 -7.40 -6.04
N LYS A 20 -3.39 -6.35 -5.79
CA LYS A 20 -3.76 -5.38 -6.82
C LYS A 20 -2.48 -4.63 -7.11
N GLU A 21 -1.64 -5.28 -7.90
CA GLU A 21 -0.37 -4.73 -8.32
C GLU A 21 -0.72 -3.59 -9.28
N TRP A 22 -0.31 -2.38 -8.91
CA TRP A 22 -0.45 -1.22 -9.78
C TRP A 22 0.24 -1.52 -11.11
N SER A 23 -0.25 -0.92 -12.19
CA SER A 23 0.39 -1.13 -13.49
C SER A 23 1.82 -0.56 -13.48
N VAL A 24 2.70 -1.07 -14.34
CA VAL A 24 4.06 -0.53 -14.49
C VAL A 24 4.02 0.97 -14.81
N ALA A 25 3.03 1.41 -15.61
CA ALA A 25 2.85 2.82 -15.92
C ALA A 25 2.49 3.67 -14.69
N ASP A 26 1.67 3.16 -13.79
CA ASP A 26 1.30 3.86 -12.54
C ASP A 26 2.51 3.94 -11.60
N GLN A 27 3.28 2.86 -11.50
CA GLN A 27 4.52 2.84 -10.71
C GLN A 27 5.54 3.84 -11.26
N GLU A 28 5.71 3.89 -12.59
CA GLU A 28 6.60 4.85 -13.26
C GLU A 28 6.13 6.30 -13.09
N MET A 29 4.83 6.58 -13.18
CA MET A 29 4.27 7.91 -12.92
C MET A 29 4.55 8.36 -11.49
N TYR A 30 4.23 7.52 -10.49
CA TYR A 30 4.50 7.82 -9.09
C TYR A 30 5.98 8.12 -8.86
N MET A 31 6.87 7.28 -9.40
CA MET A 31 8.31 7.47 -9.26
C MET A 31 8.80 8.75 -9.92
N ASN A 32 8.30 9.08 -11.12
CA ASN A 32 8.65 10.31 -11.81
C ASN A 32 8.18 11.55 -11.06
N ASP A 33 6.96 11.53 -10.52
CA ASP A 33 6.40 12.63 -9.75
C ASP A 33 7.14 12.83 -8.43
N CYS A 34 7.50 11.74 -7.75
CA CYS A 34 8.28 11.79 -6.52
C CYS A 34 9.71 12.28 -6.76
N MET A 35 10.40 11.78 -7.79
CA MET A 35 11.78 12.17 -8.11
C MET A 35 11.90 13.53 -8.80
N GLN A 36 10.78 14.19 -9.14
CA GLN A 36 10.76 15.45 -9.89
C GLN A 36 11.58 16.56 -9.21
N PHE A 37 11.81 16.45 -7.89
CA PHE A 37 12.52 17.44 -7.09
C PHE A 37 13.99 17.07 -6.77
N SER A 38 14.37 15.80 -6.82
CA SER A 38 15.77 15.34 -6.65
C SER A 38 15.93 13.84 -6.93
N GLU A 39 16.97 13.46 -7.67
CA GLU A 39 17.36 12.05 -7.88
C GLU A 39 17.86 11.38 -6.59
N ASP A 40 18.33 12.16 -5.61
CA ASP A 40 18.82 11.66 -4.31
C ASP A 40 17.68 11.07 -3.45
N GLN A 41 16.43 11.27 -3.86
CA GLN A 41 15.24 10.76 -3.16
C GLN A 41 14.77 9.41 -3.71
N LYS A 42 15.51 8.77 -4.62
CA LYS A 42 15.09 7.49 -5.23
C LYS A 42 14.69 6.43 -4.21
N GLU A 43 15.49 6.19 -3.17
CA GLU A 43 15.18 5.19 -2.14
C GLU A 43 13.93 5.56 -1.32
N ILE A 44 13.73 6.86 -1.05
CA ILE A 44 12.55 7.39 -0.36
C ILE A 44 11.30 7.18 -1.24
N CYS A 45 11.41 7.46 -2.53
CA CYS A 45 10.35 7.29 -3.52
C CYS A 45 9.98 5.81 -3.72
N GLU A 46 10.97 4.92 -3.79
CA GLU A 46 10.73 3.47 -3.86
C GLU A 46 10.03 2.95 -2.59
N CYS A 47 10.44 3.44 -1.42
CA CYS A 47 9.77 3.13 -0.15
C CYS A 47 8.33 3.66 -0.13
N GLY A 48 8.13 4.91 -0.57
CA GLY A 48 6.82 5.54 -0.69
C GLY A 48 5.87 4.79 -1.62
N LEU A 49 6.37 4.39 -2.80
CA LEU A 49 5.63 3.59 -3.76
C LEU A 49 5.19 2.25 -3.14
N LYS A 50 6.12 1.56 -2.48
CA LYS A 50 5.81 0.29 -1.81
C LYS A 50 4.73 0.47 -0.74
N LYS A 51 4.85 1.49 0.11
CA LYS A 51 3.81 1.79 1.11
C LYS A 51 2.47 2.13 0.47
N ALA A 52 2.46 2.90 -0.61
CA ALA A 52 1.23 3.23 -1.31
C ALA A 52 0.55 1.97 -1.89
N MET A 53 1.31 1.07 -2.50
CA MET A 53 0.80 -0.21 -3.02
C MET A 53 0.35 -1.18 -1.92
N GLU A 54 0.92 -1.10 -0.72
CA GLU A 54 0.50 -1.90 0.44
C GLU A 54 -0.83 -1.41 1.04
N ASN A 55 -1.11 -0.10 0.94
CA ASN A 55 -2.25 0.53 1.61
C ASN A 55 -3.41 0.88 0.67
N TYR A 56 -3.18 0.99 -0.65
CA TYR A 56 -4.17 1.47 -1.62
C TYR A 56 -4.25 0.58 -2.86
N SER A 57 -5.45 0.46 -3.42
CA SER A 57 -5.74 -0.40 -4.57
C SER A 57 -5.29 0.19 -5.90
N SER A 58 -5.12 1.51 -5.99
CA SER A 58 -4.71 2.24 -7.18
C SER A 58 -3.93 3.50 -6.83
N MET A 59 -3.19 4.02 -7.81
CA MET A 59 -2.48 5.31 -7.70
C MET A 59 -3.44 6.45 -7.37
N GLU A 60 -4.58 6.52 -8.04
CA GLU A 60 -5.61 7.54 -7.80
C GLU A 60 -6.12 7.50 -6.34
N GLU A 61 -6.36 6.31 -5.78
CA GLU A 61 -6.78 6.16 -4.39
C GLU A 61 -5.68 6.63 -3.42
N ALA A 62 -4.42 6.32 -3.71
CA ALA A 62 -3.30 6.77 -2.90
C ALA A 62 -3.13 8.29 -2.94
N GLU A 63 -3.22 8.91 -4.13
CA GLU A 63 -3.14 10.35 -4.29
C GLU A 63 -4.27 11.09 -3.56
N GLU A 64 -5.50 10.59 -3.70
CA GLU A 64 -6.65 11.15 -3.00
C GLU A 64 -6.48 11.04 -1.49
N ALA A 65 -6.02 9.88 -0.99
CA ALA A 65 -5.76 9.68 0.43
C ALA A 65 -4.69 10.64 0.95
N ILE A 66 -3.53 10.71 0.29
CA ILE A 66 -2.41 11.58 0.67
C ILE A 66 -2.84 13.06 0.64
N ARG A 67 -3.62 13.48 -0.36
CA ARG A 67 -4.13 14.86 -0.46
C ARG A 67 -5.06 15.25 0.69
N ASN A 68 -5.78 14.27 1.24
CA ASN A 68 -6.71 14.48 2.34
C ASN A 68 -6.08 14.28 3.73
N MET A 69 -4.82 13.81 3.79
CA MET A 69 -4.07 13.69 5.04
C MET A 69 -3.60 15.06 5.54
N SER A 70 -3.56 15.21 6.86
CA SER A 70 -2.82 16.29 7.51
C SER A 70 -1.31 16.12 7.31
N GLU A 71 -0.55 17.21 7.45
CA GLU A 71 0.91 17.17 7.35
C GLU A 71 1.53 16.12 8.29
N GLN A 72 1.00 15.99 9.52
CA GLN A 72 1.47 14.99 10.48
C GLN A 72 1.17 13.54 10.03
N GLU A 73 0.05 13.30 9.35
CA GLU A 73 -0.28 11.98 8.81
C GLU A 73 0.61 11.63 7.62
N VAL A 74 0.92 12.60 6.76
CA VAL A 74 1.89 12.44 5.66
C VAL A 74 3.28 12.11 6.21
N GLU A 75 3.75 12.87 7.21
CA GLU A 75 5.04 12.60 7.87
C GLU A 75 5.08 11.20 8.46
N ASN A 76 4.03 10.78 9.19
CA ASN A 76 3.95 9.44 9.78
C ASN A 76 3.89 8.34 8.71
N PHE A 77 3.21 8.58 7.58
CA PHE A 77 3.13 7.64 6.48
C PHE A 77 4.52 7.37 5.89
N PHE A 78 5.30 8.44 5.66
CA PHE A 78 6.66 8.36 5.09
C PHE A 78 7.78 8.26 6.14
N ALA A 79 7.48 8.21 7.43
CA ALA A 79 8.48 8.21 8.51
C ALA A 79 9.47 7.05 8.45
N GLU A 80 9.05 5.90 7.90
CA GLU A 80 9.92 4.73 7.73
C GLU A 80 10.75 4.78 6.42
N CYS A 81 10.52 5.80 5.59
CA CYS A 81 11.23 6.03 4.33
C CYS A 81 12.32 7.10 4.45
N MET A 82 12.43 7.78 5.60
CA MET A 82 13.41 8.85 5.89
C MET A 82 14.41 8.41 6.95
#